data_AF-A0A0A2FKL2-F1
#
_entry.id   AF-A0A0A2FKL2-F1
#
_cell.length_a   1.000
_cell.length_b   1.000
_cell.length_c   1.000
_cell.angle_alpha   90.00
_cell.angle_beta   90.00
_cell.angle_gamma   90.00
#
_symmetry.space_group_name_H-M   'P 1'
#
loop_
_entity.id
_entity.type
_entity.pdbx_description
1 polymer ?
#
loop_
_entity_poly.entity_id
_entity_poly.type
_entity_poly.pdbx_seq_one_letter_code
_entity_poly.pdbx_strand_id
1 'polypeptide(L)'
;MLGEGLTAPLNRHSVDNGKVTDHHAIIPTGEKALGLSADENTIYQMICTRFIEAFSPNSEEERMQVIFTDGTHSYIWKACHILSSGWKAVAQENKEKNKGEEAENEEEQLASLPNLTEGETLQVSTAEITTHKTKPKPLYTEATLLSAMEHAGKEVEEAESRQAMAECGIGTPATRANIIETLILREYIRREKKSIVPTEKGLSVYEIVKDERIANAEMTGTWEVALSTIEAGSASAREFGQRIATYTEQICQELLKLSPPQKSYPTYRCPKCGNESVGIYAKIAKCRHEG
;
A
#
# COMPACT_ATOMS: atom_id res chain seq x y z
N MET A 1 23.40 -20.80 -28.25
CA MET A 1 22.69 -22.08 -28.27
C MET A 1 21.21 -21.79 -28.23
N LEU A 2 20.53 -21.87 -29.36
CA LEU A 2 19.06 -21.91 -29.44
C LEU A 2 18.75 -23.36 -29.84
N GLY A 3 18.08 -24.14 -28.98
CA GLY A 3 17.66 -25.50 -29.36
C GLY A 3 17.78 -26.60 -28.30
N GLU A 4 18.23 -26.34 -27.07
CA GLU A 4 17.99 -27.30 -26.00
C GLU A 4 16.56 -27.10 -25.48
N GLY A 5 15.73 -28.13 -25.63
CA GLY A 5 14.39 -28.15 -25.07
C GLY A 5 14.45 -28.05 -23.56
N LEU A 6 13.54 -27.28 -22.96
CA LEU A 6 13.43 -27.16 -21.52
C LEU A 6 13.25 -28.55 -20.89
N THR A 7 14.09 -28.87 -19.90
CA THR A 7 14.12 -30.17 -19.22
C THR A 7 12.92 -30.40 -18.30
N ALA A 8 12.18 -29.33 -17.97
CA ALA A 8 10.95 -29.36 -17.20
C ALA A 8 9.83 -28.58 -17.93
N PRO A 9 8.56 -29.00 -17.80
CA PRO A 9 7.44 -28.25 -18.34
C PRO A 9 7.37 -26.87 -17.68
N LEU A 10 7.18 -25.82 -18.48
CA LEU A 10 7.00 -24.47 -17.97
C LEU A 10 5.76 -24.37 -17.09
N ASN A 11 5.85 -23.56 -16.04
CA ASN A 11 4.68 -23.12 -15.30
C ASN A 11 3.73 -22.37 -16.26
N ARG A 12 2.46 -22.78 -16.32
CA ARG A 12 1.44 -22.17 -17.20
C ARG A 12 0.38 -21.39 -16.46
N HIS A 13 0.50 -21.20 -15.14
CA HIS A 13 -0.48 -20.46 -14.35
C HIS A 13 -0.63 -19.01 -14.83
N SER A 14 0.42 -18.43 -15.42
CA SER A 14 0.42 -17.07 -15.98
C SER A 14 -0.11 -16.99 -17.42
N VAL A 15 -0.56 -18.11 -18.02
CA VAL A 15 -1.08 -18.19 -19.39
C VAL A 15 -2.53 -18.65 -19.34
N ASP A 16 -3.45 -17.72 -19.12
CA ASP A 16 -4.87 -18.00 -18.93
C ASP A 16 -5.74 -16.92 -19.61
N ASN A 17 -6.34 -17.27 -20.76
CA ASN A 17 -7.22 -16.37 -21.51
C ASN A 17 -8.46 -15.95 -20.72
N GLY A 18 -8.91 -16.75 -19.74
CA GLY A 18 -10.07 -16.42 -18.92
C GLY A 18 -9.80 -15.33 -17.89
N LYS A 19 -8.53 -14.97 -17.67
CA LYS A 19 -8.10 -13.95 -16.71
C LYS A 19 -7.53 -12.68 -17.36
N VAL A 20 -7.54 -12.61 -18.70
CA VAL A 20 -7.14 -11.41 -19.42
C VAL A 20 -8.33 -10.45 -19.47
N THR A 21 -8.14 -9.22 -19.01
CA THR A 21 -9.11 -8.12 -19.12
C THR A 21 -8.80 -7.30 -20.39
N ASP A 22 -8.91 -5.96 -20.33
CA ASP A 22 -8.53 -5.07 -21.45
C ASP A 22 -7.06 -5.22 -21.87
N HIS A 23 -6.20 -5.54 -20.91
CA HIS A 23 -4.76 -5.66 -21.11
C HIS A 23 -4.20 -6.89 -20.39
N HIS A 24 -3.12 -7.45 -20.95
CA HIS A 24 -2.33 -8.49 -20.28
C HIS A 24 -1.25 -7.87 -19.39
N ALA A 25 -0.58 -8.69 -18.58
CA ALA A 25 0.55 -8.27 -17.75
C ALA A 25 1.67 -7.62 -18.59
N ILE A 26 2.43 -6.71 -17.99
CA ILE A 26 3.61 -6.09 -18.64
C ILE A 26 4.72 -7.15 -18.76
N ILE A 27 5.14 -7.44 -19.99
CA ILE A 27 6.14 -8.46 -20.32
C ILE A 27 7.23 -7.87 -21.23
N PRO A 28 8.44 -8.45 -21.25
CA PRO A 28 9.43 -8.08 -22.25
C PRO A 28 8.90 -8.41 -23.67
N THR A 29 9.27 -7.59 -24.64
CA THR A 29 9.02 -7.88 -26.06
C THR A 29 10.10 -8.82 -26.60
N GLY A 30 9.90 -9.32 -27.84
CA GLY A 30 10.93 -10.09 -28.54
C GLY A 30 12.10 -9.24 -29.08
N GLU A 31 12.03 -7.92 -28.92
CA GLU A 31 13.03 -6.99 -29.42
C GLU A 31 14.15 -6.76 -28.41
N LYS A 32 15.37 -6.62 -28.91
CA LYS A 32 16.52 -6.33 -28.05
C LYS A 32 16.46 -4.89 -27.57
N ALA A 33 16.46 -4.69 -26.25
CA ALA A 33 16.56 -3.35 -25.67
C ALA A 33 17.96 -2.75 -25.91
N LEU A 34 18.02 -1.55 -26.47
CA LEU A 34 19.26 -0.82 -26.79
C LEU A 34 19.15 0.63 -26.30
N GLY A 35 20.28 1.19 -25.85
CA GLY A 35 20.37 2.62 -25.49
C GLY A 35 19.59 3.03 -24.24
N LEU A 36 19.27 2.08 -23.35
CA LEU A 36 18.56 2.38 -22.10
C LEU A 36 19.43 3.23 -21.15
N SER A 37 18.80 4.23 -20.53
CA SER A 37 19.34 4.89 -19.34
C SER A 37 19.44 3.92 -18.15
N ALA A 38 20.10 4.36 -17.07
CA ALA A 38 20.24 3.54 -15.87
C ALA A 38 18.88 3.16 -15.25
N ASP A 39 17.93 4.11 -15.19
CA ASP A 39 16.60 3.89 -14.61
C ASP A 39 15.76 2.97 -15.51
N GLU A 40 15.76 3.22 -16.83
CA GLU A 40 15.07 2.36 -17.80
C GLU A 40 15.61 0.93 -17.78
N ASN A 41 16.93 0.76 -17.70
CA ASN A 41 17.54 -0.55 -17.59
C ASN A 41 17.15 -1.25 -16.28
N THR A 42 17.07 -0.50 -15.17
CA THR A 42 16.65 -1.06 -13.88
C THR A 42 15.21 -1.59 -13.96
N ILE A 43 14.28 -0.81 -14.52
CA ILE A 43 12.88 -1.22 -14.72
C ILE A 43 12.79 -2.40 -15.71
N TYR A 44 13.52 -2.34 -16.82
CA TYR A 44 13.54 -3.42 -17.82
C TYR A 44 14.03 -4.74 -17.22
N GLN A 45 15.13 -4.73 -16.46
CA GLN A 45 15.63 -5.93 -15.79
C GLN A 45 14.66 -6.46 -14.74
N MET A 46 13.94 -5.58 -14.03
CA MET A 46 12.88 -5.99 -13.10
C MET A 46 11.75 -6.74 -13.82
N ILE A 47 11.30 -6.22 -14.97
CA ILE A 47 10.27 -6.86 -15.81
C ILE A 47 10.76 -8.21 -16.34
N CYS A 48 11.98 -8.28 -16.89
CA CYS A 48 12.57 -9.52 -17.37
C CYS A 48 12.73 -10.57 -16.26
N THR A 49 13.22 -10.17 -15.08
CA THR A 49 13.38 -11.05 -13.92
C THR A 49 12.03 -11.64 -13.52
N ARG A 50 11.01 -10.79 -13.36
CA ARG A 50 9.66 -11.23 -12.99
C ARG A 50 9.03 -12.16 -14.03
N PHE A 51 9.27 -11.89 -15.32
CA PHE A 51 8.83 -12.75 -16.41
C PHE A 51 9.47 -14.14 -16.30
N ILE A 52 10.78 -14.23 -16.07
CA ILE A 52 11.48 -15.52 -15.92
C ILE A 52 11.01 -16.26 -14.66
N GLU A 53 10.81 -15.56 -13.54
CA GLU A 53 10.26 -16.13 -12.30
C GLU A 53 8.90 -16.82 -12.54
N ALA A 54 8.00 -16.18 -13.31
CA ALA A 54 6.66 -16.70 -13.58
C ALA A 54 6.65 -18.05 -14.33
N PHE A 55 7.71 -18.33 -15.11
CA PHE A 55 7.87 -19.58 -15.86
C PHE A 55 8.84 -20.57 -15.21
N SER A 56 9.45 -20.19 -14.09
CA SER A 56 10.40 -21.01 -13.34
C SER A 56 9.70 -22.06 -12.46
N PRO A 57 10.41 -23.12 -12.03
CA PRO A 57 9.88 -24.09 -11.07
C PRO A 57 9.43 -23.47 -9.75
N ASN A 58 8.55 -24.17 -9.03
CA ASN A 58 8.14 -23.75 -7.68
C ASN A 58 9.34 -23.73 -6.72
N SER A 59 9.32 -22.79 -5.78
CA SER A 59 10.15 -22.89 -4.58
C SER A 59 9.50 -23.89 -3.63
N GLU A 60 10.29 -24.81 -3.10
CA GLU A 60 9.85 -25.82 -2.15
C GLU A 60 10.57 -25.61 -0.82
N GLU A 61 9.80 -25.60 0.26
CA GLU A 61 10.29 -25.41 1.62
C GLU A 61 9.56 -26.35 2.57
N GLU A 62 10.28 -26.85 3.57
CA GLU A 62 9.75 -27.65 4.66
C GLU A 62 9.60 -26.76 5.90
N ARG A 63 8.37 -26.66 6.41
CA ARG A 63 8.08 -25.91 7.63
C ARG A 63 7.85 -26.87 8.79
N MET A 64 8.67 -26.76 9.83
CA MET A 64 8.57 -27.55 11.04
C MET A 64 8.03 -26.67 12.16
N GLN A 65 7.07 -27.20 12.92
CA GLN A 65 6.58 -26.57 14.14
C GLN A 65 6.59 -27.60 15.27
N VAL A 66 7.19 -27.23 16.39
CA VAL A 66 7.18 -28.04 17.61
C VAL A 66 6.52 -27.24 18.72
N ILE A 67 5.59 -27.88 19.41
CA ILE A 67 4.87 -27.30 20.54
C ILE A 67 5.34 -28.02 21.80
N PHE A 68 5.92 -27.27 22.72
CA PHE A 68 6.28 -27.75 24.05
C PHE A 68 5.24 -27.29 25.06
N THR A 69 5.07 -28.06 26.13
CA THR A 69 4.26 -27.65 27.27
C THR A 69 4.91 -28.02 28.59
N ASP A 70 4.75 -27.15 29.58
CA ASP A 70 5.09 -27.43 30.99
C ASP A 70 3.84 -27.91 31.79
N GLY A 71 2.74 -28.20 31.09
CA GLY A 71 1.42 -28.52 31.65
C GLY A 71 0.50 -27.31 31.85
N THR A 72 1.06 -26.09 31.88
CA THR A 72 0.30 -24.84 32.12
C THR A 72 0.36 -23.88 30.93
N HIS A 73 1.53 -23.79 30.30
CA HIS A 73 1.80 -22.92 29.15
C HIS A 73 2.25 -23.73 27.95
N SER A 74 2.13 -23.12 26.77
CA SER A 74 2.60 -23.67 25.50
C SER A 74 3.70 -22.79 24.92
N TYR A 75 4.76 -23.42 24.44
CA TYR A 75 5.90 -22.77 23.80
C TYR A 75 6.03 -23.32 22.38
N ILE A 76 6.35 -22.46 21.42
CA ILE A 76 6.38 -22.83 20.00
C ILE A 76 7.77 -22.58 19.44
N TRP A 77 8.37 -23.60 18.84
CA TRP A 77 9.50 -23.45 17.93
C TRP A 77 9.03 -23.62 16.49
N LYS A 78 9.60 -22.82 15.60
CA LYS A 78 9.36 -22.88 14.15
C LYS A 78 10.70 -22.94 13.43
N ALA A 79 10.80 -23.80 12.42
CA ALA A 79 11.89 -23.79 11.46
C ALA A 79 11.34 -23.83 10.04
N CYS A 80 12.13 -23.31 9.10
CA CYS A 80 11.84 -23.34 7.68
C CYS A 80 13.12 -23.75 6.94
N HIS A 81 13.08 -24.89 6.25
CA HIS A 81 14.20 -25.40 5.46
C HIS A 81 13.86 -25.31 3.97
N ILE A 82 14.67 -24.59 3.18
CA ILE A 82 14.47 -24.47 1.73
C ILE A 82 14.98 -25.77 1.07
N LEU A 83 14.08 -26.55 0.48
CA LEU A 83 14.39 -27.75 -0.28
C LEU A 83 14.83 -27.41 -1.71
N SER A 84 14.17 -26.41 -2.31
CA SER A 84 14.45 -25.88 -3.64
C SER A 84 14.09 -24.41 -3.72
N SER A 85 15.02 -23.57 -4.20
CA SER A 85 14.76 -22.14 -4.39
C SER A 85 13.76 -21.86 -5.51
N GLY A 86 13.66 -22.73 -6.52
CA GLY A 86 12.79 -22.53 -7.67
C GLY A 86 12.92 -21.14 -8.27
N TRP A 87 11.79 -20.47 -8.52
CA TRP A 87 11.72 -19.08 -9.00
C TRP A 87 12.51 -18.08 -8.14
N LYS A 88 12.70 -18.31 -6.82
CA LYS A 88 13.47 -17.41 -5.95
C LYS A 88 14.94 -17.31 -6.38
N ALA A 89 15.47 -18.30 -7.11
CA ALA A 89 16.85 -18.29 -7.60
C ALA A 89 17.11 -17.22 -8.67
N VAL A 90 16.09 -16.87 -9.48
CA VAL A 90 16.22 -15.90 -10.59
C VAL A 90 16.63 -14.51 -10.07
N ALA A 91 16.01 -14.05 -8.98
CA ALA A 91 16.36 -12.79 -8.35
C ALA A 91 17.71 -12.84 -7.63
N GLN A 92 18.12 -14.00 -7.11
CA GLN A 92 19.38 -14.18 -6.39
C GLN A 92 20.59 -14.11 -7.35
N GLU A 93 20.51 -14.70 -8.53
CA GLU A 93 21.53 -14.58 -9.58
C GLU A 93 21.74 -13.12 -10.03
N ASN A 94 20.68 -12.31 -10.02
CA ASN A 94 20.76 -10.88 -10.33
C ASN A 94 21.24 -10.02 -9.13
N LYS A 95 20.97 -10.44 -7.89
CA LYS A 95 21.42 -9.75 -6.65
C LYS A 95 22.90 -9.98 -6.31
N GLU A 96 23.55 -11.04 -6.81
CA GLU A 96 25.00 -11.21 -6.66
C GLU A 96 25.83 -10.05 -7.26
N LYS A 97 25.21 -9.20 -8.09
CA LYS A 97 25.81 -7.98 -8.64
C LYS A 97 25.53 -6.69 -7.85
N ASN A 98 24.59 -6.70 -6.89
CA ASN A 98 24.26 -5.54 -6.05
C ASN A 98 23.93 -6.01 -4.62
N LYS A 99 24.96 -6.14 -3.79
CA LYS A 99 24.79 -6.33 -2.34
C LYS A 99 24.28 -5.03 -1.72
N GLY A 100 23.01 -5.02 -1.31
CA GLY A 100 22.43 -3.94 -0.54
C GLY A 100 21.01 -4.27 -0.11
N GLU A 101 20.89 -4.69 1.15
CA GLU A 101 19.77 -4.39 2.05
C GLU A 101 18.37 -4.80 1.60
N GLU A 102 17.90 -5.94 2.10
CA GLU A 102 16.50 -6.13 2.52
C GLU A 102 16.38 -7.44 3.31
N ALA A 103 16.64 -7.34 4.62
CA ALA A 103 16.33 -8.36 5.61
C ALA A 103 15.99 -7.64 6.93
N GLU A 104 14.93 -6.85 6.93
CA GLU A 104 14.33 -6.32 8.16
C GLU A 104 12.89 -6.82 8.25
N ASN A 105 12.65 -7.74 9.19
CA ASN A 105 11.38 -8.41 9.57
C ASN A 105 11.15 -9.84 9.08
N GLU A 106 12.17 -10.68 9.06
CA GLU A 106 11.92 -12.10 9.35
C GLU A 106 12.29 -12.32 10.81
N GLU A 107 11.33 -12.73 11.65
CA GLU A 107 11.66 -13.43 12.90
C GLU A 107 12.74 -14.45 12.55
N GLU A 108 13.83 -14.54 13.32
CA GLU A 108 14.92 -15.50 13.08
C GLU A 108 14.35 -16.93 13.04
N GLN A 109 13.90 -17.35 11.85
CA GLN A 109 13.41 -18.70 11.61
C GLN A 109 14.63 -19.58 11.48
N LEU A 110 14.72 -20.57 12.36
CA LEU A 110 15.78 -21.55 12.31
C LEU A 110 15.72 -22.30 10.97
N ALA A 111 16.88 -22.59 10.39
CA ALA A 111 16.97 -23.38 9.17
C ALA A 111 16.59 -24.85 9.39
N SER A 112 16.69 -25.33 10.63
CA SER A 112 16.27 -26.67 11.03
C SER A 112 15.97 -26.71 12.54
N LEU A 113 15.21 -27.71 12.97
CA LEU A 113 15.06 -28.07 14.38
C LEU A 113 15.92 -29.31 14.67
N PRO A 114 16.36 -29.52 15.92
CA PRO A 114 16.92 -30.81 16.32
C PRO A 114 15.86 -31.92 16.12
N ASN A 115 16.33 -33.16 15.98
CA ASN A 115 15.44 -34.31 15.97
C ASN A 115 14.76 -34.43 17.33
N LEU A 116 13.43 -34.36 17.34
CA LEU A 116 12.59 -34.43 18.53
C LEU A 116 11.52 -35.50 18.33
N THR A 117 11.18 -36.23 19.38
CA THR A 117 10.12 -37.25 19.33
C THR A 117 8.88 -36.78 20.10
N GLU A 118 7.69 -37.12 19.62
CA GLU A 118 6.46 -36.82 20.36
C GLU A 118 6.47 -37.52 21.73
N GLY A 119 6.12 -36.78 22.78
CA GLY A 119 6.16 -37.24 24.17
C GLY A 119 7.55 -37.20 24.83
N GLU A 120 8.58 -36.74 24.12
CA GLU A 120 9.91 -36.53 24.70
C GLU A 120 9.87 -35.45 25.80
N THR A 121 10.50 -35.74 26.94
CA THR A 121 10.63 -34.80 28.05
C THR A 121 12.01 -34.13 27.99
N LEU A 122 12.02 -32.81 27.82
CA LEU A 122 13.24 -32.01 27.75
C LEU A 122 13.48 -31.25 29.06
N GLN A 123 14.74 -31.05 29.43
CA GLN A 123 15.11 -30.20 30.56
C GLN A 123 15.21 -28.74 30.13
N VAL A 124 14.56 -27.85 30.88
CA VAL A 124 14.69 -26.39 30.71
C VAL A 124 16.05 -25.96 31.24
N SER A 125 16.92 -25.47 30.37
CA SER A 125 18.24 -24.96 30.74
C SER A 125 18.16 -23.55 31.32
N THR A 126 17.40 -22.66 30.67
CA THR A 126 17.25 -21.25 31.05
C THR A 126 15.85 -20.76 30.72
N ALA A 127 15.32 -19.85 31.53
CA ALA A 127 14.09 -19.12 31.23
C ALA A 127 14.34 -17.62 31.47
N GLU A 128 13.93 -16.80 30.51
CA GLU A 128 14.06 -15.35 30.55
C GLU A 128 12.70 -14.70 30.29
N ILE A 129 12.39 -13.63 31.03
CA ILE A 129 11.21 -12.82 30.77
C ILE A 129 11.60 -11.73 29.78
N THR A 130 11.12 -11.84 28.54
CA THR A 130 11.31 -10.80 27.54
C THR A 130 10.24 -9.72 27.69
N THR A 131 10.66 -8.46 27.79
CA THR A 131 9.74 -7.32 27.87
C THR A 131 9.65 -6.65 26.51
N HIS A 132 8.46 -6.66 25.92
CA HIS A 132 8.20 -6.01 24.63
C HIS A 132 7.32 -4.78 24.82
N LYS A 133 7.48 -3.80 23.93
CA LYS A 133 6.58 -2.65 23.80
C LYS A 133 5.94 -2.68 22.43
N THR A 134 4.64 -2.40 22.37
CA THR A 134 3.95 -2.20 21.09
C THR A 134 4.56 -1.00 20.38
N LYS A 135 4.71 -1.11 19.07
CA LYS A 135 5.10 0.01 18.21
C LYS A 135 3.83 0.59 17.57
N PRO A 136 3.76 1.91 17.38
CA PRO A 136 2.70 2.49 16.57
C PRO A 136 2.77 1.91 15.14
N LYS A 137 1.63 1.91 14.44
CA LYS A 137 1.60 1.51 13.02
C LYS A 137 2.61 2.36 12.24
N PRO A 138 3.41 1.76 11.34
CA PRO A 138 4.33 2.54 10.51
C PRO A 138 3.54 3.49 9.61
N LEU A 139 4.13 4.65 9.35
CA LEU A 139 3.61 5.57 8.34
C LEU A 139 3.69 4.93 6.95
N TYR A 140 2.80 5.33 6.06
CA TYR A 140 2.84 4.88 4.68
C TYR A 140 4.13 5.32 3.99
N THR A 141 4.75 4.44 3.23
CA THR A 141 5.60 4.75 2.07
C THR A 141 4.73 4.85 0.81
N GLU A 142 5.28 5.32 -0.31
CA GLU A 142 4.55 5.32 -1.60
C GLU A 142 4.05 3.92 -1.99
N ALA A 143 4.90 2.89 -1.86
CA ALA A 143 4.53 1.52 -2.17
C ALA A 143 3.37 1.03 -1.28
N THR A 144 3.44 1.28 0.03
CA THR A 144 2.37 0.87 0.94
C THR A 144 1.10 1.72 0.78
N LEU A 145 1.20 2.98 0.35
CA LEU A 145 0.04 3.82 0.04
C LEU A 145 -0.64 3.36 -1.25
N LEU A 146 0.13 3.03 -2.30
CA LEU A 146 -0.39 2.44 -3.53
C LEU A 146 -1.12 1.12 -3.25
N SER A 147 -0.53 0.26 -2.41
CA SER A 147 -1.18 -1.00 -1.97
C SER A 147 -2.43 -0.73 -1.14
N ALA A 148 -2.43 0.29 -0.27
CA ALA A 148 -3.62 0.67 0.48
C ALA A 148 -4.74 1.19 -0.43
N MET A 149 -4.41 1.98 -1.46
CA MET A 149 -5.38 2.44 -2.47
C MET A 149 -5.95 1.27 -3.28
N GLU A 150 -5.10 0.31 -3.65
CA GLU A 150 -5.53 -0.91 -4.35
C GLU A 150 -6.47 -1.78 -3.52
N HIS A 151 -6.27 -1.83 -2.21
CA HIS A 151 -6.98 -2.73 -1.31
C HIS A 151 -7.96 -2.01 -0.38
N ALA A 152 -8.32 -0.76 -0.69
CA ALA A 152 -9.19 0.07 0.11
C ALA A 152 -10.58 -0.56 0.35
N GLY A 153 -11.01 -1.47 -0.54
CA GLY A 153 -12.24 -2.23 -0.37
C GLY A 153 -12.28 -3.19 0.82
N LYS A 154 -11.13 -3.56 1.42
CA LYS A 154 -11.08 -4.58 2.49
C LYS A 154 -11.90 -4.22 3.73
N GLU A 155 -12.08 -2.92 4.00
CA GLU A 155 -12.82 -2.42 5.17
C GLU A 155 -14.28 -2.07 4.85
N VAL A 156 -14.75 -2.33 3.62
CA VAL A 156 -16.15 -2.11 3.23
C VAL A 156 -17.02 -3.22 3.78
N GLU A 157 -18.10 -2.87 4.48
CA GLU A 157 -19.02 -3.81 5.11
C GLU A 157 -19.96 -4.49 4.10
N GLU A 158 -20.45 -3.74 3.12
CA GLU A 158 -21.37 -4.22 2.11
C GLU A 158 -20.64 -5.10 1.07
N ALA A 159 -21.18 -6.29 0.79
CA ALA A 159 -20.48 -7.33 0.05
C ALA A 159 -20.31 -7.02 -1.44
N GLU A 160 -21.32 -6.43 -2.08
CA GLU A 160 -21.30 -6.07 -3.50
C GLU A 160 -20.28 -4.95 -3.77
N SER A 161 -20.25 -3.95 -2.91
CA SER A 161 -19.34 -2.80 -2.92
C SER A 161 -17.91 -3.25 -2.60
N ARG A 162 -17.73 -4.17 -1.63
CA ARG A 162 -16.44 -4.80 -1.35
C ARG A 162 -15.90 -5.53 -2.58
N GLN A 163 -16.75 -6.29 -3.27
CA GLN A 163 -16.35 -7.03 -4.47
C GLN A 163 -15.93 -6.07 -5.60
N ALA A 164 -16.72 -5.03 -5.87
CA ALA A 164 -16.37 -4.03 -6.87
C ALA A 164 -15.06 -3.29 -6.54
N MET A 165 -14.84 -2.95 -5.27
CA MET A 165 -13.60 -2.34 -4.82
C MET A 165 -12.42 -3.31 -4.75
N ALA A 166 -12.64 -4.62 -4.70
CA ALA A 166 -11.55 -5.61 -4.75
C ALA A 166 -10.88 -5.64 -6.13
N GLU A 167 -11.62 -5.30 -7.19
CA GLU A 167 -11.12 -5.27 -8.56
C GLU A 167 -10.41 -3.94 -8.88
N CYS A 168 -10.99 -2.81 -8.45
CA CYS A 168 -10.51 -1.48 -8.84
C CYS A 168 -9.83 -0.69 -7.72
N GLY A 169 -10.09 -0.97 -6.44
CA GLY A 169 -9.65 -0.14 -5.32
C GLY A 169 -10.15 1.31 -5.42
N ILE A 170 -9.38 2.26 -4.87
CA ILE A 170 -9.56 3.69 -5.11
C ILE A 170 -8.67 4.10 -6.29
N GLY A 171 -9.32 4.37 -7.43
CA GLY A 171 -8.65 4.72 -8.68
C GLY A 171 -7.98 3.53 -9.37
N THR A 172 -7.79 3.63 -10.68
CA THR A 172 -7.23 2.57 -11.52
C THR A 172 -5.69 2.51 -11.43
N PRO A 173 -5.04 1.38 -11.81
CA PRO A 173 -3.57 1.27 -11.83
C PRO A 173 -2.86 2.44 -12.54
N ALA A 174 -3.46 3.00 -13.59
CA ALA A 174 -2.90 4.13 -14.34
C ALA A 174 -2.98 5.49 -13.63
N THR A 175 -3.81 5.63 -12.59
CA THR A 175 -4.12 6.95 -11.97
C THR A 175 -3.54 7.11 -10.58
N ARG A 176 -3.31 6.03 -9.83
CA ARG A 176 -2.90 6.10 -8.41
C ARG A 176 -1.59 6.86 -8.19
N ALA A 177 -0.58 6.61 -9.00
CA ALA A 177 0.70 7.32 -8.91
C ALA A 177 0.53 8.84 -9.13
N ASN A 178 -0.27 9.23 -10.15
CA ASN A 178 -0.56 10.63 -10.44
C ASN A 178 -1.38 11.31 -9.34
N ILE A 179 -2.26 10.59 -8.65
CA ILE A 179 -2.99 11.11 -7.49
C ILE A 179 -2.01 11.45 -6.36
N ILE A 180 -1.05 10.57 -6.05
CA ILE A 180 -0.02 10.83 -5.03
C ILE A 180 0.79 12.07 -5.41
N GLU A 181 1.26 12.17 -6.66
CA GLU A 181 1.98 13.37 -7.12
C GLU A 181 1.13 14.64 -7.04
N THR A 182 -0.17 14.54 -7.33
CA THR A 182 -1.09 15.69 -7.22
C THR A 182 -1.22 16.16 -5.77
N LEU A 183 -1.31 15.24 -4.82
CA LEU A 183 -1.38 15.57 -3.38
C LEU A 183 -0.08 16.22 -2.89
N ILE A 184 1.08 15.79 -3.41
CA ILE A 184 2.38 16.39 -3.11
C ILE A 184 2.49 17.78 -3.73
N LEU A 185 2.17 17.92 -5.02
CA LEU A 185 2.19 19.19 -5.76
C LEU A 185 1.28 20.25 -5.11
N ARG A 186 0.12 19.83 -4.58
CA ARG A 186 -0.82 20.70 -3.86
C ARG A 186 -0.46 20.90 -2.39
N GLU A 187 0.65 20.36 -1.93
CA GLU A 187 1.18 20.46 -0.57
C GLU A 187 0.24 19.90 0.51
N TYR A 188 -0.56 18.87 0.20
CA TYR A 188 -1.36 18.17 1.20
C TYR A 188 -0.55 17.11 1.94
N ILE A 189 0.38 16.48 1.24
CA ILE A 189 1.32 15.49 1.79
C ILE A 189 2.73 15.84 1.32
N ARG A 190 3.75 15.28 1.97
CA ARG A 190 5.15 15.39 1.55
C ARG A 190 5.91 14.10 1.79
N ARG A 191 7.02 13.94 1.07
CA ARG A 191 8.00 12.87 1.27
C ARG A 191 8.94 13.26 2.41
N GLU A 192 9.07 12.40 3.40
CA GLU A 192 10.03 12.50 4.50
C GLU A 192 10.82 11.19 4.56
N LYS A 193 12.01 11.19 3.95
CA LYS A 193 12.76 9.97 3.61
C LYS A 193 11.89 9.02 2.78
N LYS A 194 11.63 7.80 3.27
CA LYS A 194 10.76 6.81 2.63
C LYS A 194 9.27 6.96 2.98
N SER A 195 8.94 7.81 3.95
CA SER A 195 7.58 7.95 4.46
C SER A 195 6.86 9.12 3.79
N ILE A 196 5.55 8.96 3.67
CA ILE A 196 4.59 10.00 3.27
C ILE A 196 3.94 10.52 4.54
N VAL A 197 4.04 11.84 4.75
CA VAL A 197 3.48 12.51 5.92
C VAL A 197 2.53 13.63 5.49
N PRO A 198 1.41 13.84 6.20
CA PRO A 198 0.52 14.95 5.91
C PRO A 198 1.18 16.28 6.32
N THR A 199 0.92 17.32 5.55
CA THR A 199 1.31 18.69 5.93
C THR A 199 0.26 19.30 6.86
N GLU A 200 0.53 20.46 7.46
CA GLU A 200 -0.52 21.21 8.18
C GLU A 200 -1.73 21.54 7.30
N LYS A 201 -1.49 21.83 6.01
CA LYS A 201 -2.55 22.10 5.04
C LYS A 201 -3.37 20.84 4.77
N GLY A 202 -2.72 19.70 4.56
CA GLY A 202 -3.39 18.40 4.40
C GLY A 202 -4.23 18.02 5.60
N LEU A 203 -3.68 18.14 6.82
CA LEU A 203 -4.43 17.91 8.06
C LEU A 203 -5.61 18.87 8.20
N SER A 204 -5.43 20.14 7.88
CA SER A 204 -6.53 21.11 7.97
C SER A 204 -7.67 20.76 7.01
N VAL A 205 -7.36 20.35 5.77
CA VAL A 205 -8.39 19.89 4.82
C VAL A 205 -9.04 18.60 5.30
N TYR A 206 -8.24 17.63 5.75
CA TYR A 206 -8.74 16.38 6.30
C TYR A 206 -9.74 16.61 7.45
N GLU A 207 -9.40 17.44 8.42
CA GLU A 207 -10.30 17.75 9.55
C GLU A 207 -11.61 18.42 9.13
N ILE A 208 -11.65 19.10 7.99
CA ILE A 208 -12.88 19.68 7.44
C ILE A 208 -13.76 18.62 6.80
N VAL A 209 -13.18 17.64 6.08
CA VAL A 209 -13.95 16.74 5.21
C VAL A 209 -14.03 15.29 5.68
N LYS A 210 -13.28 14.88 6.71
CA LYS A 210 -13.13 13.47 7.11
C LYS A 210 -14.45 12.77 7.48
N ASP A 211 -15.41 13.53 7.99
CA ASP A 211 -16.73 13.03 8.40
C ASP A 211 -17.78 13.23 7.29
N GLU A 212 -17.39 13.83 6.17
CA GLU A 212 -18.26 14.10 5.03
C GLU A 212 -18.23 12.95 4.01
N ARG A 213 -19.34 12.81 3.28
CA ARG A 213 -19.51 11.73 2.30
C ARG A 213 -18.42 11.71 1.22
N ILE A 214 -17.85 12.88 0.89
CA ILE A 214 -16.79 13.03 -0.11
C ILE A 214 -15.47 12.34 0.29
N ALA A 215 -15.25 12.10 1.58
CA ALA A 215 -14.06 11.41 2.08
C ALA A 215 -14.27 9.90 2.27
N ASN A 216 -15.49 9.38 2.05
CA ASN A 216 -15.78 7.96 2.20
C ASN A 216 -15.33 7.16 0.97
N ALA A 217 -14.34 6.27 1.17
CA ALA A 217 -13.83 5.34 0.16
C ALA A 217 -14.90 4.39 -0.40
N GLU A 218 -15.87 3.96 0.41
CA GLU A 218 -16.98 3.09 0.00
C GLU A 218 -17.81 3.72 -1.13
N MET A 219 -17.94 5.06 -1.12
CA MET A 219 -18.67 5.78 -2.16
C MET A 219 -18.02 5.60 -3.55
N THR A 220 -16.69 5.46 -3.60
CA THR A 220 -15.98 5.10 -4.85
C THR A 220 -16.43 3.72 -5.33
N GLY A 221 -16.53 2.73 -4.45
CA GLY A 221 -17.05 1.40 -4.78
C GLY A 221 -18.45 1.44 -5.37
N THR A 222 -19.36 2.18 -4.75
CA THR A 222 -20.74 2.33 -5.26
C THR A 222 -20.78 2.94 -6.67
N TRP A 223 -19.88 3.89 -6.97
CA TRP A 223 -19.79 4.48 -8.30
C TRP A 223 -19.23 3.51 -9.33
N GLU A 224 -18.21 2.73 -8.98
CA GLU A 224 -17.66 1.68 -9.87
C GLU A 224 -18.73 0.62 -10.20
N VAL A 225 -19.52 0.17 -9.22
CA VAL A 225 -20.68 -0.72 -9.47
C VAL A 225 -21.65 -0.10 -10.47
N ALA A 226 -22.00 1.17 -10.28
CA ALA A 226 -22.92 1.87 -11.16
C ALA A 226 -22.36 2.02 -12.58
N LEU A 227 -21.08 2.34 -12.72
CA LEU A 227 -20.39 2.45 -14.01
C LEU A 227 -20.33 1.10 -14.74
N SER A 228 -19.99 0.01 -14.04
CA SER A 228 -20.00 -1.35 -14.59
C SER A 228 -21.41 -1.76 -15.05
N THR A 229 -22.45 -1.44 -14.27
CA THR A 229 -23.85 -1.71 -14.67
C THR A 229 -24.26 -0.94 -15.93
N ILE A 230 -23.74 0.28 -16.12
CA ILE A 230 -23.95 1.09 -17.32
C ILE A 230 -23.22 0.46 -18.51
N GLU A 231 -21.97 0.03 -18.33
CA GLU A 231 -21.18 -0.66 -19.36
C GLU A 231 -21.86 -1.96 -19.82
N ALA A 232 -22.43 -2.72 -18.89
CA ALA A 232 -23.23 -3.90 -19.17
C ALA A 232 -24.60 -3.59 -19.82
N GLY A 233 -24.93 -2.32 -20.06
CA GLY A 233 -26.18 -1.88 -20.68
C GLY A 233 -27.42 -2.03 -19.79
N SER A 234 -27.23 -2.30 -18.49
CA SER A 234 -28.30 -2.57 -17.52
C SER A 234 -28.73 -1.35 -16.70
N ALA A 235 -28.03 -0.22 -16.85
CA ALA A 235 -28.37 1.06 -16.21
C ALA A 235 -28.19 2.26 -17.17
N SER A 236 -28.92 3.34 -16.90
CA SER A 236 -28.90 4.54 -17.74
C SER A 236 -27.77 5.50 -17.34
N ALA A 237 -26.86 5.76 -18.28
CA ALA A 237 -25.83 6.80 -18.11
C ALA A 237 -26.43 8.18 -17.81
N ARG A 238 -27.59 8.49 -18.37
CA ARG A 238 -28.30 9.76 -18.12
C ARG A 238 -28.76 9.87 -16.67
N GLU A 239 -29.35 8.81 -16.12
CA GLU A 239 -29.83 8.79 -14.74
C GLU A 239 -28.67 8.84 -13.75
N PHE A 240 -27.57 8.14 -14.04
CA PHE A 240 -26.35 8.25 -13.27
C PHE A 240 -25.81 9.69 -13.27
N GLY A 241 -25.71 10.33 -14.44
CA GLY A 241 -25.29 11.73 -14.54
C GLY A 241 -26.18 12.69 -13.72
N GLN A 242 -27.50 12.49 -13.75
CA GLN A 242 -28.43 13.26 -12.92
C GLN A 242 -28.20 13.04 -11.42
N ARG A 243 -27.95 11.80 -10.98
CA ARG A 243 -27.61 11.49 -9.59
C ARG A 243 -26.32 12.17 -9.14
N ILE A 244 -25.29 12.19 -10.00
CA ILE A 244 -24.02 12.88 -9.71
C ILE A 244 -24.22 14.40 -9.61
N ALA A 245 -25.03 15.00 -10.48
CA ALA A 245 -25.37 16.43 -10.41
C ALA A 245 -26.06 16.77 -9.08
N THR A 246 -27.10 16.01 -8.70
CA THR A 246 -27.79 16.19 -7.41
C THR A 246 -26.85 16.01 -6.22
N TYR A 247 -26.00 14.97 -6.25
CA TYR A 247 -25.00 14.76 -5.22
C TYR A 247 -24.02 15.93 -5.10
N THR A 248 -23.57 16.47 -6.24
CA THR A 248 -22.66 17.62 -6.29
C THR A 248 -23.30 18.85 -5.65
N GLU A 249 -24.57 19.13 -5.96
CA GLU A 249 -25.31 20.24 -5.33
C GLU A 249 -25.43 20.07 -3.81
N GLN A 250 -25.76 18.85 -3.35
CA GLN A 250 -25.89 18.54 -1.93
C GLN A 250 -24.57 18.72 -1.18
N ILE A 251 -23.48 18.11 -1.66
CA ILE A 251 -22.19 18.18 -0.97
C ILE A 251 -21.62 19.60 -1.00
N CYS A 252 -21.83 20.37 -2.07
CA CYS A 252 -21.44 21.78 -2.08
C CYS A 252 -22.18 22.59 -1.00
N GLN A 253 -23.49 22.35 -0.82
CA GLN A 253 -24.26 23.02 0.25
C GLN A 253 -23.82 22.58 1.65
N GLU A 254 -23.50 21.30 1.84
CA GLU A 254 -22.98 20.76 3.11
C GLU A 254 -21.63 21.41 3.44
N LEU A 255 -20.68 21.37 2.50
CA LEU A 255 -19.34 21.94 2.67
C LEU A 255 -19.36 23.46 2.91
N LEU A 256 -20.26 24.21 2.27
CA LEU A 256 -20.40 25.66 2.50
C LEU A 256 -20.95 26.01 3.89
N LYS A 257 -21.65 25.08 4.56
CA LYS A 257 -22.12 25.25 5.94
C LYS A 257 -21.04 24.91 6.96
N LEU A 258 -20.00 24.18 6.56
CA LEU A 258 -18.90 23.86 7.45
C LEU A 258 -18.18 25.15 7.86
N SER A 259 -18.09 25.34 9.16
CA SER A 259 -17.23 26.36 9.74
C SER A 259 -15.87 25.70 9.98
N PRO A 260 -14.82 26.01 9.19
CA PRO A 260 -13.52 25.43 9.44
C PRO A 260 -13.08 25.79 10.86
N PRO A 261 -12.42 24.88 11.59
CA PRO A 261 -11.91 25.20 12.92
C PRO A 261 -11.01 26.43 12.80
N GLN A 262 -11.43 27.55 13.39
CA GLN A 262 -10.60 28.74 13.41
C GLN A 262 -9.34 28.40 14.18
N LYS A 263 -8.18 28.39 13.50
CA LYS A 263 -6.89 28.36 14.19
C LYS A 263 -6.86 29.57 15.13
N SER A 264 -7.00 29.28 16.43
CA SER A 264 -6.76 30.23 17.50
C SER A 264 -5.28 30.52 17.51
N TYR A 265 -4.89 31.62 16.87
CA TYR A 265 -3.54 32.14 17.04
C TYR A 265 -3.49 32.86 18.38
N PRO A 266 -2.50 32.57 19.25
CA PRO A 266 -2.33 33.33 20.47
C PRO A 266 -2.26 34.82 20.12
N THR A 267 -3.15 35.60 20.71
CA THR A 267 -3.16 37.06 20.57
C THR A 267 -2.14 37.64 21.53
N TYR A 268 -1.19 38.39 21.00
CA TYR A 268 -0.19 39.08 21.81
C TYR A 268 -0.57 40.55 21.98
N ARG A 269 -0.16 41.12 23.11
CA ARG A 269 -0.38 42.54 23.39
C ARG A 269 0.46 43.39 22.43
N CYS A 270 -0.20 44.28 21.69
CA CYS A 270 0.46 45.15 20.75
C CYS A 270 1.19 46.28 21.47
N PRO A 271 2.51 46.48 21.24
CA PRO A 271 3.24 47.59 21.83
C PRO A 271 2.81 48.95 21.27
N LYS A 272 2.10 49.00 20.14
CA LYS A 272 1.61 50.25 19.53
C LYS A 272 0.23 50.68 20.03
N CYS A 273 -0.73 49.76 20.13
CA CYS A 273 -2.11 50.11 20.53
C CYS A 273 -2.50 49.61 21.93
N GLY A 274 -1.65 48.85 22.61
CA GLY A 274 -1.87 48.40 23.99
C GLY A 274 -2.88 47.25 24.17
N ASN A 275 -3.59 46.85 23.12
CA ASN A 275 -4.60 45.77 23.13
C ASN A 275 -4.02 44.42 22.68
N GLU A 276 -4.70 43.32 22.98
CA GLU A 276 -4.38 41.96 22.49
C GLU A 276 -4.72 41.78 21.01
N SER A 277 -3.97 42.46 20.15
CA SER A 277 -4.32 42.63 18.73
C SER A 277 -3.22 42.23 17.75
N VAL A 278 -2.09 41.71 18.23
CA VAL A 278 -1.01 41.24 17.36
C VAL A 278 -1.35 39.84 16.85
N GLY A 279 -1.50 39.71 15.54
CA GLY A 279 -1.49 38.41 14.86
C GLY A 279 -0.08 38.08 14.37
N ILE A 280 0.37 36.84 14.62
CA ILE A 280 1.59 36.30 14.04
C ILE A 280 1.23 35.58 12.74
N TYR A 281 1.78 36.05 11.63
CA TYR A 281 1.75 35.42 10.32
C TYR A 281 3.14 34.86 10.01
N ALA A 282 3.25 33.94 9.04
CA ALA A 282 4.44 33.11 8.80
C ALA A 282 5.80 33.84 8.81
N LYS A 283 5.84 35.15 8.48
CA LYS A 283 7.06 35.97 8.54
C LYS A 283 6.85 37.38 9.14
N ILE A 284 5.66 37.71 9.62
CA ILE A 284 5.29 39.09 10.00
C ILE A 284 4.37 39.08 11.22
N ALA A 285 4.63 39.94 12.20
CA ALA A 285 3.68 40.27 13.25
C ALA A 285 3.04 41.64 12.96
N LYS A 286 1.70 41.69 12.83
CA LYS A 286 0.97 42.95 12.54
C LYS A 286 -0.12 43.19 13.59
N CYS A 287 -0.27 44.45 13.99
CA CYS A 287 -1.40 44.92 14.77
C CYS A 287 -2.66 44.96 13.91
N ARG A 288 -3.74 44.28 14.33
CA ARG A 288 -5.01 44.24 13.59
C ARG A 288 -5.76 45.57 13.53
N HIS A 289 -5.35 46.58 14.30
CA HIS A 289 -5.93 47.93 14.29
C HIS A 289 -5.15 48.93 13.42
N GLU A 290 -3.97 48.55 12.91
CA GLU A 290 -3.32 49.32 11.85
C GLU A 290 -3.84 48.78 10.52
N GLY A 291 -4.72 49.55 9.87
CA GLY A 291 -5.15 49.29 8.48
C GLY A 291 -3.94 49.08 7.58
#